data_AF-A0A9Q0AM68-F1
#
_entry.id   AF-A0A9Q0AM68-F1
#
_cell.length_a   1.000
_cell.length_b   1.000
_cell.length_c   1.000
_cell.angle_alpha   90.00
_cell.angle_beta   90.00
_cell.angle_gamma   90.00
#
_symmetry.space_group_name_H-M   'P 1'
#
loop_
_entity.id
_entity.type
_entity.pdbx_description
1 polymer ?
#
loop_
_entity_poly.entity_id
_entity_poly.type
_entity_poly.pdbx_seq_one_letter_code
_entity_poly.pdbx_strand_id
1 'polypeptide(L)'
;MLVSIKALNITWPLRPGHMPRTKWPNVDQSPFRKGLQCVQRIVDLSQAGPNDGGLTVDPGSHKAPEPFSVEHTYKSIWSRKDFYTDIPEEISWFEKQRFHGHKVVAELGDLIIWDSRLIHYGAEPTKKSNTIRMVVYISYAPAALASQAAFLAKNWPHDDIKPKIKFSFAP
;
A
#
# COMPACT_ATOMS: atom_id res chain seq x y z
N MET A 1 -16.44 9.11 8.01
CA MET A 1 -15.31 8.33 7.46
C MET A 1 -15.88 7.12 6.75
N LEU A 2 -15.38 6.76 5.56
CA LEU A 2 -15.74 5.51 4.90
C LEU A 2 -14.73 4.43 5.29
N VAL A 3 -15.24 3.24 5.59
CA VAL A 3 -14.46 2.06 5.99
C VAL A 3 -14.85 0.89 5.11
N SER A 4 -13.86 0.20 4.56
CA SER A 4 -14.07 -0.96 3.69
C SER A 4 -13.08 -2.07 4.06
N ILE A 5 -13.60 -3.25 4.41
CA ILE A 5 -12.82 -4.48 4.59
C ILE A 5 -12.53 -5.04 3.19
N LYS A 6 -11.26 -5.34 2.93
CA LYS A 6 -10.79 -5.69 1.59
C LYS A 6 -10.57 -7.17 1.40
N ALA A 7 -9.82 -7.75 2.32
CA ALA A 7 -9.38 -9.13 2.20
C ALA A 7 -8.99 -9.66 3.57
N LEU A 8 -9.17 -10.97 3.71
CA LEU A 8 -8.45 -11.77 4.69
C LEU A 8 -7.23 -12.37 3.96
N ASN A 9 -6.05 -12.27 4.56
CA ASN A 9 -4.86 -12.96 4.08
C ASN A 9 -4.39 -13.94 5.15
N ILE A 10 -4.14 -15.18 4.72
CA ILE A 10 -3.53 -16.23 5.52
C ILE A 10 -2.23 -16.62 4.83
N THR A 11 -1.12 -16.44 5.52
CA THR A 11 0.22 -16.81 5.05
C THR A 11 0.73 -17.97 5.90
N TRP A 12 1.13 -19.04 5.22
CA TRP A 12 1.66 -20.26 5.84
C TRP A 12 3.19 -20.21 5.90
N PRO A 13 3.81 -20.96 6.84
CA PRO A 13 5.24 -21.25 6.80
C PRO A 13 5.66 -21.85 5.44
N LEU A 14 6.90 -21.60 5.05
CA LEU A 14 7.42 -22.10 3.77
C LEU A 14 7.48 -23.64 3.78
N ARG A 15 6.93 -24.25 2.73
CA ARG A 15 7.06 -25.69 2.48
C ARG A 15 8.46 -26.06 1.97
N PRO A 16 8.92 -27.32 2.16
CA PRO A 16 10.12 -27.81 1.49
C PRO A 16 10.03 -27.61 -0.03
N GLY A 17 11.13 -27.14 -0.64
CA GLY A 17 11.18 -26.85 -2.09
C GLY A 17 10.45 -25.57 -2.52
N HIS A 18 10.06 -24.68 -1.59
CA HIS A 18 9.48 -23.38 -1.94
C HIS A 18 10.43 -22.55 -2.82
N MET A 19 9.91 -22.06 -3.94
CA MET A 19 10.61 -21.12 -4.81
C MET A 19 10.28 -19.69 -4.36
N PRO A 20 11.28 -18.86 -4.02
CA PRO A 20 11.04 -17.49 -3.59
C PRO A 20 10.28 -16.68 -4.64
N ARG A 21 9.32 -15.88 -4.19
CA ARG A 21 8.65 -14.89 -5.04
C ARG A 21 9.49 -13.62 -5.15
N THR A 22 9.49 -13.03 -6.34
CA THR A 22 10.03 -11.70 -6.55
C THR A 22 9.24 -10.70 -5.72
N LYS A 23 9.93 -9.77 -5.07
CA LYS A 23 9.29 -8.66 -4.35
C LYS A 23 8.46 -7.85 -5.33
N TRP A 24 7.31 -7.39 -4.87
CA TRP A 24 6.40 -6.59 -5.67
C TRP A 24 6.07 -5.27 -4.97
N PRO A 25 7.03 -4.33 -4.91
CA PRO A 25 6.80 -3.02 -4.34
C PRO A 25 5.76 -2.26 -5.17
N ASN A 26 4.76 -1.74 -4.48
CA ASN A 26 3.64 -1.02 -5.07
C ASN A 26 3.18 0.13 -4.16
N VAL A 27 2.34 0.99 -4.73
CA VAL A 27 1.54 1.98 -4.00
C VAL A 27 0.06 1.70 -4.26
N ASP A 28 -0.79 2.06 -3.30
CA ASP A 28 -2.24 1.82 -3.38
C ASP A 28 -3.03 3.10 -3.74
N GLN A 29 -2.34 4.21 -3.98
CA GLN A 29 -2.93 5.41 -4.55
C GLN A 29 -2.13 5.79 -5.78
N SER A 30 -2.86 6.03 -6.87
CA SER A 30 -2.24 6.49 -8.11
C SER A 30 -1.47 7.80 -7.86
N PRO A 31 -0.21 7.91 -8.30
CA PRO A 31 0.59 9.13 -8.16
C PRO A 31 -0.01 10.37 -8.84
N PHE A 32 -0.91 10.20 -9.82
CA PHE A 32 -1.65 11.30 -10.44
C PHE A 32 -2.65 11.98 -9.49
N ARG A 33 -3.01 11.29 -8.40
CA ARG A 33 -3.99 11.77 -7.44
C ARG A 33 -3.25 12.54 -6.35
N LYS A 34 -3.52 13.84 -6.33
CA LYS A 34 -2.89 14.77 -5.39
C LYS A 34 -3.45 14.61 -3.98
N GLY A 35 -2.59 14.84 -3.00
CA GLY A 35 -2.90 14.78 -1.58
C GLY A 35 -3.20 13.37 -1.06
N LEU A 36 -3.45 13.26 0.25
CA LEU A 36 -3.83 12.00 0.88
C LEU A 36 -5.31 11.71 0.62
N GLN A 37 -5.61 10.61 -0.08
CA GLN A 37 -6.99 10.25 -0.40
C GLN A 37 -7.49 9.03 0.38
N CYS A 38 -6.57 8.15 0.76
CA CYS A 38 -6.86 6.95 1.52
C CYS A 38 -5.73 6.64 2.51
N VAL A 39 -6.07 5.97 3.61
CA VAL A 39 -5.08 5.28 4.44
C VAL A 39 -5.40 3.80 4.44
N GLN A 40 -4.36 3.01 4.27
CA GLN A 40 -4.43 1.56 4.25
C GLN A 40 -4.12 1.02 5.62
N ARG A 41 -4.70 -0.13 5.94
CA ARG A 41 -4.62 -0.73 7.27
C ARG A 41 -4.57 -2.24 7.21
N ILE A 42 -3.91 -2.79 8.22
CA ILE A 42 -3.90 -4.20 8.54
C ILE A 42 -4.30 -4.32 10.02
N VAL A 43 -5.26 -5.20 10.30
CA VAL A 43 -5.46 -5.74 11.64
C VAL A 43 -4.75 -7.09 11.68
N ASP A 44 -3.75 -7.22 12.55
CA ASP A 44 -3.07 -8.49 12.75
C ASP A 44 -3.92 -9.41 13.64
N LEU A 45 -4.32 -10.56 13.09
CA LEU A 45 -5.08 -11.61 13.79
C LEU A 45 -4.18 -12.76 14.25
N SER A 46 -2.87 -12.61 14.09
CA SER A 46 -1.83 -13.41 14.72
C SER A 46 -0.54 -12.61 14.80
N GLN A 47 0.45 -13.12 15.54
CA GLN A 47 1.74 -12.46 15.66
C GLN A 47 2.45 -12.36 14.29
N ALA A 48 3.11 -11.23 14.05
CA ALA A 48 3.91 -10.98 12.86
C ALA A 48 5.35 -10.67 13.26
N GLY A 49 6.16 -11.70 13.48
CA GLY A 49 7.58 -11.56 13.84
C GLY A 49 8.48 -11.15 12.67
N PRO A 50 9.77 -10.90 12.93
CA PRO A 50 10.74 -10.50 11.90
C PRO A 50 10.95 -11.55 10.80
N ASN A 51 10.55 -12.81 11.04
CA ASN A 51 10.68 -13.91 10.10
C ASN A 51 9.36 -14.27 9.39
N ASP A 52 8.21 -13.73 9.79
CA ASP A 52 6.89 -14.30 9.48
C ASP A 52 6.24 -13.74 8.21
N GLY A 53 7.01 -13.00 7.40
CA GLY A 53 6.49 -12.33 6.22
C GLY A 53 5.45 -11.27 6.58
N GLY A 54 4.71 -10.78 5.58
CA GLY A 54 3.74 -9.70 5.76
C GLY A 54 4.31 -8.33 5.40
N LEU A 55 3.71 -7.26 5.94
CA LEU A 55 3.97 -5.91 5.46
C LEU A 55 5.44 -5.51 5.62
N THR A 56 6.03 -5.07 4.51
CA THR A 56 7.30 -4.36 4.45
C THR A 56 7.05 -3.02 3.77
N VAL A 57 7.62 -1.95 4.31
CA VAL A 57 7.41 -0.59 3.82
C VAL A 57 8.73 0.11 3.61
N ASP A 58 8.74 1.14 2.77
CA ASP A 58 9.87 2.04 2.62
C ASP A 58 9.54 3.37 3.35
N PRO A 59 9.99 3.57 4.60
CA PRO A 59 9.58 4.71 5.40
C PRO A 59 9.94 6.04 4.73
N GLY A 60 8.96 6.95 4.66
CA GLY A 60 9.16 8.27 4.05
C GLY A 60 8.96 8.33 2.53
N SER A 61 8.82 7.20 1.83
CA SER A 61 8.58 7.17 0.37
C SER A 61 7.33 7.97 -0.06
N HIS A 62 6.28 8.00 0.75
CA HIS A 62 5.08 8.82 0.51
C HIS A 62 5.33 10.35 0.50
N LYS A 63 6.50 10.81 0.96
CA LYS A 63 6.93 12.22 0.93
C LYS A 63 7.76 12.54 -0.31
N ALA A 64 8.15 11.54 -1.11
CA ALA A 64 8.89 11.77 -2.33
C ALA A 64 8.10 12.74 -3.23
N PRO A 65 8.77 13.73 -3.84
CA PRO A 65 8.08 14.85 -4.45
C PRO A 65 7.31 14.40 -5.71
N GLU A 66 6.09 14.93 -5.86
CA GLU A 66 5.18 14.76 -7.01
C GLU A 66 5.86 14.79 -8.41
N PRO A 67 6.91 15.61 -8.67
CA PRO A 67 7.61 15.66 -9.96
C PRO A 67 8.37 14.40 -10.35
N PHE A 68 8.78 13.53 -9.42
CA PHE A 68 9.45 12.27 -9.77
C PHE A 68 8.51 11.36 -10.59
N SER A 69 7.23 11.37 -10.22
CA SER A 69 6.15 10.70 -10.95
C SER A 69 5.76 11.37 -12.27
N VAL A 70 6.41 12.48 -12.67
CA VAL A 70 6.11 13.21 -13.92
C VAL A 70 7.25 13.08 -14.94
N GLU A 71 8.50 12.93 -14.47
CA GLU A 71 9.71 12.84 -15.30
C GLU A 71 10.12 11.41 -15.67
N HIS A 72 9.81 10.41 -14.84
CA HIS A 72 10.26 9.01 -15.04
C HIS A 72 9.14 8.00 -15.33
N THR A 73 7.88 8.45 -15.34
CA THR A 73 6.72 7.61 -15.65
C THR A 73 6.38 7.67 -17.14
N TYR A 74 6.29 6.51 -17.79
CA TYR A 74 5.65 6.39 -19.11
C TYR A 74 4.15 6.68 -18.99
N LYS A 75 3.75 7.95 -19.10
CA LYS A 75 2.35 8.43 -18.95
C LYS A 75 1.32 7.68 -19.81
N SER A 76 1.74 6.98 -20.87
CA SER A 76 0.88 6.26 -21.82
C SER A 76 0.29 4.95 -21.28
N ILE A 77 0.89 4.31 -20.27
CA ILE A 77 0.43 3.01 -19.72
C ILE A 77 -0.42 3.16 -18.45
N TRP A 78 -0.54 4.37 -17.90
CA TRP A 78 -1.24 4.59 -16.63
C TRP A 78 -2.73 4.87 -16.82
N SER A 79 -3.55 4.17 -16.04
CA SER A 79 -4.98 4.44 -15.92
C SER A 79 -5.30 5.09 -14.57
N ARG A 80 -6.48 5.69 -14.41
CA ARG A 80 -6.96 6.21 -13.10
C ARG A 80 -7.13 5.13 -12.02
N LYS A 81 -6.82 3.87 -12.31
CA LYS A 81 -6.89 2.77 -11.34
C LYS A 81 -5.80 2.96 -10.30
N ASP A 82 -6.17 2.79 -9.04
CA ASP A 82 -5.32 3.10 -7.87
C ASP A 82 -4.23 2.05 -7.58
N PHE A 83 -4.02 1.11 -8.48
CA PHE A 83 -3.02 0.05 -8.34
C PHE A 83 -1.96 0.16 -9.44
N TYR A 84 -0.70 0.28 -9.04
CA TYR A 84 0.43 0.36 -9.98
C TYR A 84 1.64 -0.47 -9.57
N THR A 85 2.22 -1.10 -10.58
CA THR A 85 3.15 -2.23 -10.41
C THR A 85 4.37 -2.17 -11.31
N ASP A 86 4.41 -1.25 -12.28
CA ASP A 86 5.47 -1.19 -13.29
C ASP A 86 6.56 -0.18 -12.88
N ILE A 87 7.28 -0.51 -11.80
CA ILE A 87 8.27 0.36 -11.17
C ILE A 87 9.75 -0.10 -11.32
N PRO A 88 10.24 -0.92 -12.29
CA PRO A 88 11.65 -1.36 -12.25
C PRO A 88 12.71 -0.23 -12.24
N GLU A 89 12.52 0.79 -13.08
CA GLU A 89 13.45 1.93 -13.22
C GLU A 89 13.29 2.95 -12.08
N GLU A 90 12.06 3.11 -11.60
CA GLU A 90 11.70 3.98 -10.48
C GLU A 90 12.12 3.39 -9.11
N ILE A 91 12.02 2.06 -8.90
CA ILE A 91 12.55 1.36 -7.71
C ILE A 91 14.06 1.55 -7.63
N SER A 92 14.76 1.42 -8.75
CA SER A 92 16.21 1.65 -8.79
C SER A 92 16.60 3.08 -8.39
N TRP A 93 15.71 4.06 -8.56
CA TRP A 93 15.89 5.41 -8.04
C TRP A 93 15.60 5.49 -6.53
N PHE A 94 14.51 4.89 -6.05
CA PHE A 94 14.21 4.83 -4.61
C PHE A 94 15.29 4.09 -3.81
N GLU A 95 15.81 2.99 -4.33
CA GLU A 95 16.93 2.24 -3.73
C GLU A 95 18.20 3.10 -3.64
N LYS A 96 18.46 3.95 -4.65
CA LYS A 96 19.57 4.93 -4.62
C LYS A 96 19.35 6.05 -3.60
N GLN A 97 18.10 6.36 -3.24
CA GLN A 97 17.71 7.41 -2.28
C GLN A 97 17.73 6.94 -0.81
N ARG A 98 18.30 5.75 -0.50
CA ARG A 98 18.38 5.16 0.86
C ARG A 98 17.05 4.70 1.45
N PHE A 99 16.04 4.44 0.63
CA PHE A 99 14.84 3.76 1.11
C PHE A 99 15.15 2.27 1.27
N HIS A 100 15.19 1.82 2.52
CA HIS A 100 15.44 0.44 2.88
C HIS A 100 14.15 -0.18 3.40
N GLY A 101 13.74 -1.29 2.79
CA GLY A 101 12.56 -2.04 3.19
C GLY A 101 12.59 -2.37 4.68
N HIS A 102 11.67 -1.76 5.42
CA HIS A 102 11.46 -1.97 6.84
C HIS A 102 10.34 -2.99 7.04
N LYS A 103 10.70 -4.18 7.53
CA LYS A 103 9.73 -5.21 7.89
C LYS A 103 8.98 -4.79 9.15
N VAL A 104 7.67 -4.59 9.03
CA VAL A 104 6.83 -4.26 10.18
C VAL A 104 6.64 -5.51 11.03
N VAL A 105 6.99 -5.41 12.32
CA VAL A 105 6.73 -6.42 13.34
C VAL A 105 5.54 -5.96 14.17
N ALA A 106 4.60 -6.86 14.44
CA ALA A 106 3.36 -6.55 15.14
C ALA A 106 2.87 -7.73 15.99
N GLU A 107 2.13 -7.42 17.04
CA GLU A 107 1.49 -8.39 17.93
C GLU A 107 0.03 -8.67 17.52
N LEU A 108 -0.56 -9.70 18.11
CA LEU A 108 -1.98 -10.01 17.90
C LEU A 108 -2.85 -8.82 18.34
N GLY A 109 -3.71 -8.35 17.44
CA GLY A 109 -4.64 -7.25 17.68
C GLY A 109 -4.10 -5.88 17.30
N ASP A 110 -2.83 -5.77 16.91
CA ASP A 110 -2.26 -4.50 16.44
C ASP A 110 -2.95 -4.01 15.17
N LEU A 111 -3.12 -2.68 15.11
CA LEU A 111 -3.64 -1.97 13.95
C LEU A 111 -2.51 -1.19 13.28
N ILE A 112 -1.99 -1.74 12.19
CA ILE A 112 -1.00 -1.07 11.35
C ILE A 112 -1.72 -0.14 10.38
N ILE A 113 -1.22 1.08 10.21
CA ILE A 113 -1.81 2.11 9.36
C ILE A 113 -0.71 2.77 8.52
N TRP A 114 -0.94 2.95 7.22
CA TRP A 114 -0.02 3.69 6.35
C TRP A 114 -0.73 4.56 5.33
N ASP A 115 -0.01 5.57 4.85
CA ASP A 115 -0.41 6.43 3.73
C ASP A 115 -0.47 5.59 2.45
N SER A 116 -1.57 5.67 1.68
CA SER A 116 -1.72 4.86 0.46
C SER A 116 -0.65 5.13 -0.61
N ARG A 117 0.12 6.21 -0.49
CA ARG A 117 1.26 6.55 -1.37
C ARG A 117 2.59 5.96 -0.89
N LEU A 118 2.62 5.34 0.29
CA LEU A 118 3.83 4.70 0.82
C LEU A 118 4.13 3.44 -0.01
N ILE A 119 5.36 3.34 -0.50
CA ILE A 119 5.83 2.13 -1.16
C ILE A 119 5.86 1.01 -0.13
N HIS A 120 5.23 -0.09 -0.48
CA HIS A 120 5.12 -1.27 0.37
C HIS A 120 5.00 -2.54 -0.45
N TYR A 121 5.20 -3.68 0.19
CA TYR A 121 4.93 -4.99 -0.38
C TYR A 121 4.69 -6.04 0.71
N GLY A 122 4.08 -7.16 0.32
CA GLY A 122 4.00 -8.36 1.15
C GLY A 122 5.28 -9.18 1.06
N ALA A 123 6.09 -9.20 2.12
CA ALA A 123 7.25 -10.07 2.20
C ALA A 123 6.82 -11.53 2.46
N GLU A 124 7.58 -12.47 1.90
CA GLU A 124 7.43 -13.88 2.25
C GLU A 124 8.02 -14.18 3.63
N PRO A 125 7.49 -15.16 4.36
CA PRO A 125 8.16 -15.67 5.55
C PRO A 125 9.51 -16.27 5.18
N THR A 126 10.46 -16.23 6.11
CA THR A 126 11.74 -16.91 5.95
C THR A 126 11.59 -18.39 6.32
N LYS A 127 12.59 -19.21 5.98
CA LYS A 127 12.65 -20.64 6.39
C LYS A 127 12.64 -20.85 7.92
N LYS A 128 12.87 -19.79 8.71
CA LYS A 128 12.85 -19.84 10.18
C LYS A 128 11.45 -19.61 10.77
N SER A 129 10.49 -19.16 9.97
CA SER A 129 9.13 -18.95 10.45
C SER A 129 8.41 -20.28 10.64
N ASN A 130 7.69 -20.40 11.75
CA ASN A 130 6.72 -21.46 11.98
C ASN A 130 5.32 -20.88 12.28
N THR A 131 5.13 -19.60 11.96
CA THR A 131 3.91 -18.85 12.29
C THR A 131 2.94 -18.90 11.12
N ILE A 132 1.67 -19.21 11.40
CA ILE A 132 0.58 -18.97 10.45
C ILE A 132 0.13 -17.52 10.65
N ARG A 133 0.44 -16.66 9.68
CA ARG A 133 0.10 -15.23 9.75
C ARG A 133 -1.30 -15.00 9.20
N MET A 134 -2.15 -14.32 9.97
CA MET A 134 -3.54 -14.05 9.62
C MET A 134 -3.79 -12.56 9.75
N VAL A 135 -4.29 -11.91 8.70
CA VAL A 135 -4.59 -10.47 8.75
C VAL A 135 -5.83 -10.08 7.98
N VAL A 136 -6.47 -9.00 8.42
CA VAL A 136 -7.54 -8.34 7.68
C VAL A 136 -7.04 -7.02 7.13
N TYR A 137 -7.13 -6.86 5.81
CA TYR A 137 -6.86 -5.60 5.13
C TYR A 137 -8.09 -4.70 5.16
N ILE A 138 -7.88 -3.44 5.53
CA ILE A 138 -8.93 -2.44 5.67
C ILE A 138 -8.45 -1.13 5.05
N SER A 139 -9.33 -0.39 4.36
CA SER A 139 -9.01 0.94 3.85
C SER A 139 -9.94 1.99 4.46
N TYR A 140 -9.41 3.13 4.87
CA TYR A 140 -10.21 4.28 5.29
C TYR A 140 -10.05 5.45 4.31
N ALA A 141 -11.18 6.07 3.97
CA ALA A 141 -11.19 7.30 3.18
C ALA A 141 -12.08 8.37 3.83
N PRO A 142 -11.76 9.66 3.65
CA PRO A 142 -12.64 10.73 4.08
C PRO A 142 -13.98 10.65 3.34
N ALA A 143 -15.10 10.62 4.09
CA ALA A 143 -16.43 10.59 3.48
C ALA A 143 -16.71 11.83 2.62
N ALA A 144 -16.06 12.96 2.93
CA ALA A 144 -16.15 14.19 2.15
C ALA A 144 -15.66 14.03 0.70
N LEU A 145 -14.76 13.07 0.44
CA LEU A 145 -14.20 12.78 -0.88
C LEU A 145 -15.03 11.75 -1.68
N ALA A 146 -16.04 11.14 -1.05
CA ALA A 146 -16.87 10.13 -1.68
C ALA A 146 -17.99 10.76 -2.52
N SER A 147 -18.30 10.12 -3.66
CA SER A 147 -19.56 10.36 -4.37
C SER A 147 -20.75 9.81 -3.56
N GLN A 148 -21.96 10.28 -3.83
CA GLN A 148 -23.16 9.72 -3.22
C GLN A 148 -23.32 8.24 -3.54
N ALA A 149 -22.95 7.83 -4.76
CA ALA A 149 -22.98 6.43 -5.19
C ALA A 149 -22.00 5.56 -4.37
N ALA A 150 -20.76 6.02 -4.18
CA ALA A 150 -19.76 5.31 -3.38
C ALA A 150 -20.15 5.20 -1.91
N PHE A 151 -20.76 6.25 -1.36
CA PHE A 151 -21.28 6.25 0.00
C PHE A 151 -22.36 5.18 0.19
N LEU A 152 -23.30 5.07 -0.75
CA LEU A 152 -24.39 4.09 -0.71
C LEU A 152 -23.89 2.66 -0.95
N ALA A 153 -22.96 2.49 -1.89
CA ALA A 153 -22.44 1.18 -2.25
C ALA A 153 -21.52 0.58 -1.18
N LYS A 154 -21.01 1.40 -0.24
CA LYS A 154 -19.96 1.00 0.72
C LYS A 154 -18.74 0.33 0.04
N ASN A 155 -18.54 0.67 -1.23
CA ASN A 155 -17.57 0.05 -2.11
C ASN A 155 -16.17 0.64 -1.92
N TRP A 156 -15.21 0.06 -2.63
CA TRP A 156 -13.81 0.43 -2.62
C TRP A 156 -13.63 1.95 -2.79
N PRO A 157 -13.04 2.68 -1.82
CA PRO A 157 -13.05 4.14 -1.83
C PRO A 157 -12.38 4.74 -3.06
N HIS A 158 -11.35 4.07 -3.52
CA HIS A 158 -10.45 4.48 -4.58
C HIS A 158 -11.14 4.60 -5.95
N ASP A 159 -12.07 3.70 -6.28
CA ASP A 159 -12.71 3.67 -7.61
C ASP A 159 -13.64 4.87 -7.88
N ASP A 160 -14.03 5.61 -6.83
CA ASP A 160 -15.02 6.69 -6.94
C ASP A 160 -14.74 7.94 -6.07
N ILE A 161 -13.54 8.06 -5.50
CA ILE A 161 -13.14 9.29 -4.80
C ILE A 161 -13.01 10.42 -5.85
N LYS A 162 -13.81 11.48 -5.63
CA LYS A 162 -13.78 12.71 -6.42
C LYS A 162 -13.06 13.78 -5.61
N PRO A 163 -11.81 14.13 -5.93
CA PRO A 163 -11.12 15.22 -5.23
C PRO A 163 -11.93 16.50 -5.39
N LYS A 164 -12.41 17.07 -4.28
CA LYS A 164 -13.24 18.27 -4.28
C LYS A 164 -12.44 19.57 -4.39
N ILE A 165 -11.12 19.50 -4.51
CA ILE A 165 -10.25 20.67 -4.35
C ILE A 165 -9.58 21.02 -5.67
N LYS A 166 -10.05 22.12 -6.30
CA LYS A 166 -9.21 22.96 -7.14
C LYS A 166 -8.30 23.74 -6.19
N PHE A 167 -7.12 23.22 -5.88
CA PHE A 167 -6.09 24.07 -5.27
C PHE A 167 -5.50 24.94 -6.37
N SER A 168 -5.94 26.20 -6.44
CA SER A 168 -5.14 27.26 -7.06
C SER A 168 -4.00 27.57 -6.11
N PHE A 169 -2.79 27.18 -6.47
CA PHE A 169 -1.62 27.78 -5.84
C PHE A 169 -1.37 29.10 -6.59
N ALA A 170 -1.56 30.20 -5.89
CA ALA A 170 -0.98 31.48 -6.28
C ALA A 170 0.56 31.32 -6.31
N PRO A 171 1.25 32.05 -7.21
CA PRO A 171 2.58 31.71 -7.71
C PRO A 171 3.68 31.62 -6.64
#